data_AF-A0A847JGC1-F1
#
_entry.id   AF-A0A847JGC1-F1
#
_cell.length_a   1.000
_cell.length_b   1.000
_cell.length_c   1.000
_cell.angle_alpha   90.00
_cell.angle_beta   90.00
_cell.angle_gamma   90.00
#
_symmetry.space_group_name_H-M   'P 1'
#
loop_
_entity.id
_entity.type
_entity.pdbx_description
1 polymer ?
#
loop_
_entity_poly.entity_id
_entity_poly.type
_entity_poly.pdbx_seq_one_letter_code
_entity_poly.pdbx_strand_id
1 'polypeptide(L)'
;GLTDEEPERLIDWTGKDWTPGCGRPAAHPNSRFTAPASQVPSIDSAWEDPAGVPISAFIVGGRVSKAFPLVFQSFDWAHGVYLAATMGSEATAAAVGQAAMRRDPFAMLPFCGYNMGDYWAHWLDLGRNLPSVPGIFRVNWFRKDENGKFIWPGYGDNMRALEWIVNRVHGRAEAVESPYGWVPRYADLNWTGLSFPKEKYEEIVKVDREKGLAEAADQVSHFAKFGDKLPKEMELERQLLVARLERSPTVWELQG
;
A
#
# COMPACT_ATOMS: atom_id res chain seq x y z
N GLY A 1 4.45 23.93 -4.15
CA GLY A 1 3.56 22.79 -4.44
C GLY A 1 3.71 22.35 -5.88
N LEU A 2 3.56 23.29 -6.82
CA LEU A 2 4.00 23.15 -8.20
C LEU A 2 5.41 23.72 -8.41
N THR A 3 5.67 24.89 -7.82
CA THR A 3 6.96 25.59 -7.79
C THR A 3 7.45 25.74 -6.35
N ASP A 4 8.75 25.98 -6.19
CA ASP A 4 9.38 26.31 -4.90
C ASP A 4 9.02 27.72 -4.44
N GLU A 5 8.91 28.66 -5.39
CA GLU A 5 8.49 30.03 -5.14
C GLU A 5 7.03 30.23 -5.57
N GLU A 6 6.23 30.78 -4.67
CA GLU A 6 4.84 31.13 -4.96
C GLU A 6 4.78 32.37 -5.87
N PRO A 7 3.98 32.37 -6.95
CA PRO A 7 3.82 33.56 -7.78
C PRO A 7 3.25 34.73 -6.97
N GLU A 8 3.75 35.95 -7.23
CA GLU A 8 3.34 37.14 -6.48
C GLU A 8 1.82 37.42 -6.55
N ARG A 9 1.21 37.10 -7.70
CA ARG A 9 -0.23 37.26 -7.94
C ARG A 9 -0.76 36.14 -8.82
N LEU A 10 -1.96 35.67 -8.49
CA LEU A 10 -2.76 34.73 -9.27
C LEU A 10 -4.24 35.13 -9.18
N ILE A 11 -5.07 34.43 -9.96
CA ILE A 11 -6.50 34.33 -9.72
C ILE A 11 -6.76 32.92 -9.17
N ASP A 12 -7.39 32.83 -8.00
CA ASP A 12 -7.75 31.54 -7.41
C ASP A 12 -8.87 30.84 -8.20
N TRP A 13 -9.09 29.56 -7.89
CA TRP A 13 -10.12 28.73 -8.52
C TRP A 13 -11.56 29.25 -8.36
N THR A 14 -11.79 30.22 -7.46
CA THR A 14 -13.10 30.90 -7.29
C THR A 14 -13.22 32.19 -8.09
N GLY A 15 -12.18 32.56 -8.84
CA GLY A 15 -12.12 33.77 -9.65
C GLY A 15 -11.70 35.03 -8.89
N LYS A 16 -11.10 34.90 -7.70
CA LYS A 16 -10.66 36.03 -6.87
C LYS A 16 -9.15 36.24 -6.95
N ASP A 17 -8.70 37.48 -6.75
CA ASP A 17 -7.28 37.76 -6.58
C ASP A 17 -6.68 36.93 -5.44
N TRP A 18 -5.52 36.33 -5.72
CA TRP A 18 -4.76 35.51 -4.80
C TRP A 18 -3.32 36.02 -4.73
N THR A 19 -2.81 36.10 -3.51
CA THR A 19 -1.40 36.40 -3.21
C THR A 19 -0.89 35.40 -2.17
N PRO A 20 0.43 35.18 -2.09
CA PRO A 20 1.05 34.42 -1.01
C PRO A 20 0.51 34.87 0.36
N GLY A 21 0.14 33.91 1.21
CA GLY A 21 -0.35 34.19 2.57
C GLY A 21 -1.79 34.68 2.71
N CYS A 22 -2.61 34.77 1.65
CA CYS A 22 -4.00 35.25 1.75
C CYS A 22 -4.98 34.30 2.47
N GLY A 23 -4.47 33.23 3.09
CA GLY A 23 -5.25 32.26 3.89
C GLY A 23 -6.13 31.30 3.09
N ARG A 24 -6.03 31.29 1.75
CA ARG A 24 -6.80 30.41 0.85
C ARG A 24 -5.85 29.69 -0.11
N PRO A 25 -6.16 28.45 -0.54
CA PRO A 25 -5.38 27.79 -1.59
C PRO A 25 -5.71 28.40 -2.97
N ALA A 26 -4.69 28.58 -3.81
CA ALA A 26 -4.88 29.09 -5.18
C ALA A 26 -5.71 28.11 -6.04
N ALA A 27 -5.48 26.81 -5.90
CA ALA A 27 -6.24 25.75 -6.58
C ALA A 27 -7.12 24.98 -5.59
N HIS A 28 -8.27 24.50 -6.04
CA HIS A 28 -9.08 23.57 -5.26
C HIS A 28 -8.26 22.30 -4.90
N PRO A 29 -8.35 21.72 -3.69
CA PRO A 29 -7.57 20.52 -3.32
C PRO A 29 -7.82 19.27 -4.18
N ASN A 30 -8.96 19.23 -4.88
CA ASN A 30 -9.32 18.19 -5.86
C ASN A 30 -9.31 18.74 -7.30
N SER A 31 -8.55 19.80 -7.59
CA SER A 31 -8.35 20.29 -8.96
C SER A 31 -7.71 19.20 -9.83
N ARG A 32 -8.00 19.22 -11.13
CA ARG A 32 -7.60 18.18 -12.08
C ARG A 32 -6.95 18.80 -13.29
N PHE A 33 -6.02 18.06 -13.89
CA PHE A 33 -5.64 18.24 -15.28
C PHE A 33 -6.26 17.10 -16.10
N THR A 34 -6.58 17.37 -17.36
CA THR A 34 -7.04 16.36 -18.32
C THR A 34 -6.12 16.48 -19.53
N ALA A 35 -5.38 15.42 -19.82
CA ALA A 35 -4.45 15.36 -20.95
C ALA A 35 -4.57 13.99 -21.65
N PRO A 36 -4.31 13.92 -22.97
CA PRO A 36 -4.27 12.65 -23.69
C PRO A 36 -3.16 11.72 -23.16
N ALA A 37 -3.48 10.45 -22.93
CA ALA A 37 -2.50 9.44 -22.52
C ALA A 37 -1.35 9.31 -23.54
N SER A 38 -1.64 9.42 -24.83
CA SER A 38 -0.67 9.37 -25.92
C SER A 38 0.43 10.46 -25.88
N GLN A 39 0.28 11.49 -25.04
CA GLN A 39 1.30 12.51 -24.82
C GLN A 39 2.26 12.19 -23.66
N VAL A 40 2.06 11.09 -22.94
CA VAL A 40 2.97 10.65 -21.88
C VAL A 40 4.26 10.12 -22.51
N PRO A 41 5.43 10.73 -22.26
CA PRO A 41 6.69 10.33 -22.93
C PRO A 41 7.15 8.91 -22.62
N SER A 42 6.66 8.34 -21.52
CA SER A 42 6.97 6.99 -21.04
C SER A 42 5.79 6.03 -21.22
N ILE A 43 4.84 6.30 -22.12
CA ILE A 43 3.72 5.38 -22.37
C ILE A 43 4.22 4.08 -22.99
N ASP A 44 3.69 2.96 -22.52
CA ASP A 44 4.03 1.65 -23.06
C ASP A 44 3.47 1.51 -24.49
N SER A 45 4.25 0.91 -25.41
CA SER A 45 3.82 0.74 -26.80
C SER A 45 2.60 -0.18 -26.95
N ALA A 46 2.32 -1.05 -25.98
CA ALA A 46 1.19 -1.96 -25.94
C ALA A 46 -0.01 -1.42 -25.13
N TRP A 47 -0.05 -0.13 -24.76
CA TRP A 47 -1.12 0.44 -23.92
C TRP A 47 -2.53 0.33 -24.53
N GLU A 48 -2.63 0.23 -25.86
CA GLU A 48 -3.87 0.00 -26.63
C GLU A 48 -3.98 -1.41 -27.22
N ASP A 49 -3.08 -2.34 -26.85
CA ASP A 49 -3.15 -3.71 -27.36
C ASP A 49 -4.43 -4.40 -26.88
N PRO A 50 -5.35 -4.83 -27.77
CA PRO A 50 -6.59 -5.49 -27.37
C PRO A 50 -6.37 -6.86 -26.70
N ALA A 51 -5.20 -7.48 -26.86
CA ALA A 51 -4.83 -8.68 -26.12
C ALA A 51 -4.47 -8.39 -24.66
N GLY A 52 -4.25 -7.12 -24.31
CA GLY A 52 -3.77 -6.69 -23.01
C GLY A 52 -2.30 -7.05 -22.77
N VAL A 53 -1.85 -6.87 -21.53
CA VAL A 53 -0.49 -7.20 -21.10
C VAL A 53 -0.50 -8.28 -20.02
N PRO A 54 0.46 -9.22 -20.02
CA PRO A 54 0.55 -10.22 -18.96
C PRO A 54 0.88 -9.56 -17.62
N ILE A 55 0.08 -9.87 -16.60
CA ILE A 55 0.30 -9.37 -15.23
C ILE A 55 1.12 -10.39 -14.45
N SER A 56 2.31 -10.00 -13.99
CA SER A 56 3.21 -10.89 -13.23
C SER A 56 3.24 -10.60 -11.73
N ALA A 57 2.69 -9.47 -11.30
CA ALA A 57 2.51 -9.12 -9.90
C ALA A 57 1.32 -8.16 -9.70
N PHE A 58 0.65 -8.30 -8.56
CA PHE A 58 -0.28 -7.28 -8.05
C PHE A 58 0.38 -6.53 -6.91
N ILE A 59 0.15 -5.22 -6.85
CA ILE A 59 0.67 -4.37 -5.78
C ILE A 59 -0.50 -3.64 -5.14
N VAL A 60 -0.66 -3.83 -3.84
CA VAL A 60 -1.66 -3.13 -3.02
C VAL A 60 -0.96 -2.24 -2.01
N GLY A 61 -1.51 -1.08 -1.71
CA GLY A 61 -0.88 -0.13 -0.80
C GLY A 61 -1.85 0.92 -0.30
N GLY A 62 -1.74 1.22 0.98
CA GLY A 62 -2.53 2.25 1.66
C GLY A 62 -1.63 3.19 2.45
N ARG A 63 -2.19 4.30 2.91
CA ARG A 63 -1.44 5.30 3.70
C ARG A 63 -1.47 4.92 5.18
N VAL A 64 -0.43 4.23 5.65
CA VAL A 64 -0.34 3.77 7.05
C VAL A 64 0.97 4.22 7.67
N SER A 65 0.94 4.92 8.80
CA SER A 65 2.14 5.50 9.37
C SER A 65 2.91 4.55 10.29
N LYS A 66 2.25 3.50 10.83
CA LYS A 66 2.80 2.73 11.98
C LYS A 66 2.87 1.21 11.86
N ALA A 67 2.10 0.56 10.98
CA ALA A 67 1.83 -0.88 11.11
C ALA A 67 2.52 -1.81 10.09
N PHE A 68 3.00 -1.29 8.94
CA PHE A 68 3.43 -2.15 7.82
C PHE A 68 4.85 -1.85 7.30
N PRO A 69 5.62 -2.89 6.91
CA PRO A 69 6.90 -2.76 6.22
C PRO A 69 6.80 -1.97 4.90
N LEU A 70 7.95 -1.50 4.40
CA LEU A 70 8.05 -0.79 3.12
C LEU A 70 7.43 -1.57 1.94
N VAL A 71 7.79 -2.84 1.82
CA VAL A 71 7.29 -3.77 0.82
C VAL A 71 7.37 -5.20 1.37
N PHE A 72 6.37 -6.01 1.09
CA PHE A 72 6.37 -7.44 1.38
C PHE A 72 5.50 -8.23 0.42
N GLN A 73 5.86 -9.48 0.17
CA GLN A 73 5.09 -10.44 -0.64
C GLN A 73 4.16 -11.24 0.26
N SER A 74 2.95 -11.54 -0.20
CA SER A 74 2.05 -12.50 0.45
C SER A 74 2.65 -13.91 0.47
N PHE A 75 2.25 -14.74 1.44
CA PHE A 75 2.65 -16.16 1.48
C PHE A 75 2.09 -16.96 0.31
N ASP A 76 0.84 -16.69 -0.05
CA ASP A 76 0.14 -17.30 -1.16
C ASP A 76 -0.95 -16.34 -1.68
N TRP A 77 -1.81 -16.84 -2.56
CA TRP A 77 -2.89 -16.07 -3.15
C TRP A 77 -3.99 -15.70 -2.15
N ALA A 78 -4.42 -16.61 -1.28
CA ALA A 78 -5.50 -16.36 -0.33
C ALA A 78 -5.07 -15.29 0.69
N HIS A 79 -3.85 -15.41 1.21
CA HIS A 79 -3.24 -14.40 2.05
C HIS A 79 -3.10 -13.06 1.32
N GLY A 80 -2.74 -13.07 0.04
CA GLY A 80 -2.67 -11.86 -0.79
C GLY A 80 -4.03 -11.16 -0.97
N VAL A 81 -5.09 -11.93 -1.24
CA VAL A 81 -6.47 -11.43 -1.28
C VAL A 81 -6.87 -10.83 0.06
N TYR A 82 -6.53 -11.49 1.17
CA TYR A 82 -6.75 -10.96 2.51
C TYR A 82 -6.00 -9.63 2.77
N LEU A 83 -4.73 -9.52 2.36
CA LEU A 83 -3.96 -8.28 2.49
C LEU A 83 -4.58 -7.12 1.72
N ALA A 84 -5.13 -7.40 0.54
CA ALA A 84 -5.84 -6.43 -0.29
C ALA A 84 -7.23 -6.07 0.27
N ALA A 85 -7.96 -7.06 0.79
CA ALA A 85 -9.28 -6.89 1.41
C ALA A 85 -9.21 -6.07 2.70
N THR A 86 -8.12 -6.22 3.46
CA THR A 86 -7.88 -5.48 4.71
C THR A 86 -7.14 -4.17 4.50
N MET A 87 -6.93 -3.74 3.25
CA MET A 87 -6.24 -2.49 2.99
C MET A 87 -7.02 -1.29 3.57
N GLY A 88 -6.28 -0.32 4.10
CA GLY A 88 -6.85 0.90 4.66
C GLY A 88 -5.84 2.02 4.67
N SER A 89 -6.34 3.24 4.91
CA SER A 89 -5.52 4.42 5.14
C SER A 89 -5.92 5.08 6.45
N GLU A 90 -4.92 5.54 7.21
CA GLU A 90 -5.16 6.35 8.39
C GLU A 90 -5.86 7.65 8.00
N ALA A 91 -6.78 8.10 8.86
CA ALA A 91 -7.40 9.41 8.72
C ALA A 91 -6.29 10.49 8.78
N THR A 92 -6.30 11.42 7.83
CA THR A 92 -5.32 12.51 7.82
C THR A 92 -5.54 13.44 9.01
N ALA A 93 -4.53 14.22 9.40
CA ALA A 93 -4.59 15.13 10.55
C ALA A 93 -5.75 16.16 10.51
N ALA A 94 -6.41 16.32 9.35
CA ALA A 94 -7.58 17.18 9.17
C ALA A 94 -8.92 16.52 9.59
N ALA A 95 -8.92 15.23 9.90
CA ALA A 95 -10.14 14.45 10.16
C ALA A 95 -10.37 14.23 11.67
N VAL A 96 -10.77 15.28 12.37
CA VAL A 96 -11.25 15.18 13.75
C VAL A 96 -12.52 14.31 13.78
N GLY A 97 -12.50 13.19 14.50
CA GLY A 97 -13.67 12.33 14.71
C GLY A 97 -13.87 11.16 13.73
N GLN A 98 -12.92 10.88 12.83
CA GLN A 98 -12.97 9.67 11.99
C GLN A 98 -12.39 8.45 12.71
N ALA A 99 -12.88 7.25 12.35
CA ALA A 99 -12.27 5.99 12.76
C ALA A 99 -10.77 6.01 12.45
N ALA A 100 -9.95 5.48 13.37
CA ALA A 100 -8.49 5.53 13.28
C ALA A 100 -7.94 4.97 11.95
N MET A 101 -8.66 4.01 11.35
CA MET A 101 -8.38 3.42 10.04
C MET A 101 -9.62 3.49 9.14
N ARG A 102 -9.51 4.15 7.97
CA ARG A 102 -10.51 4.05 6.91
C ARG A 102 -10.13 2.90 5.99
N ARG A 103 -10.84 1.77 6.10
CA ARG A 103 -10.68 0.62 5.20
C ARG A 103 -11.10 0.98 3.78
N ASP A 104 -10.31 0.57 2.81
CA ASP A 104 -10.56 0.71 1.38
C ASP A 104 -10.11 -0.58 0.66
N PRO A 105 -10.87 -1.67 0.80
CA PRO A 105 -10.52 -2.98 0.26
C PRO A 105 -10.22 -2.88 -1.23
N PHE A 106 -9.03 -3.34 -1.67
CA PHE A 106 -8.57 -3.28 -3.06
C PHE A 106 -8.56 -1.88 -3.69
N ALA A 107 -8.69 -0.79 -2.92
CA ALA A 107 -8.98 0.56 -3.43
C ALA A 107 -10.29 0.63 -4.23
N MET A 108 -11.23 -0.26 -3.93
CA MET A 108 -12.46 -0.47 -4.67
C MET A 108 -13.71 -0.10 -3.89
N LEU A 109 -13.60 0.41 -2.65
CA LEU A 109 -14.77 0.74 -1.83
C LEU A 109 -15.80 1.64 -2.55
N PRO A 110 -15.42 2.73 -3.24
CA PRO A 110 -16.39 3.57 -3.95
C PRO A 110 -16.76 3.07 -5.35
N PHE A 111 -16.17 1.97 -5.82
CA PHE A 111 -16.28 1.49 -7.21
C PHE A 111 -16.85 0.07 -7.34
N CYS A 112 -16.93 -0.70 -6.25
CA CYS A 112 -17.45 -2.06 -6.28
C CYS A 112 -18.94 -2.04 -6.65
N GLY A 113 -19.27 -2.61 -7.81
CA GLY A 113 -20.63 -2.60 -8.37
C GLY A 113 -21.57 -3.66 -7.78
N TYR A 114 -21.12 -4.45 -6.81
CA TYR A 114 -21.89 -5.52 -6.17
C TYR A 114 -21.40 -5.73 -4.72
N ASN A 115 -21.85 -6.80 -4.05
CA ASN A 115 -21.46 -7.05 -2.67
C ASN A 115 -19.95 -7.32 -2.55
N MET A 116 -19.25 -6.58 -1.68
CA MET A 116 -17.79 -6.70 -1.53
C MET A 116 -17.35 -8.09 -1.00
N GLY A 117 -18.17 -8.79 -0.22
CA GLY A 117 -17.89 -10.16 0.21
C GLY A 117 -17.89 -11.14 -0.97
N ASP A 118 -18.88 -11.00 -1.88
CA ASP A 118 -18.91 -11.74 -3.14
C ASP A 118 -17.71 -11.35 -4.05
N TYR A 119 -17.26 -10.09 -4.01
CA TYR A 119 -16.07 -9.62 -4.74
C TYR A 119 -14.79 -10.30 -4.24
N TRP A 120 -14.61 -10.44 -2.92
CA TRP A 120 -13.48 -11.20 -2.38
C TRP A 120 -13.57 -12.69 -2.70
N ALA A 121 -14.77 -13.28 -2.68
CA ALA A 121 -14.98 -14.65 -3.13
C ALA A 121 -14.55 -14.84 -4.58
N HIS A 122 -14.91 -13.89 -5.46
CA HIS A 122 -14.48 -13.90 -6.87
C HIS A 122 -12.95 -13.91 -7.02
N TRP A 123 -12.24 -13.09 -6.25
CA TRP A 123 -10.77 -13.10 -6.26
C TRP A 123 -10.17 -14.41 -5.75
N LEU A 124 -10.74 -15.01 -4.71
CA LEU A 124 -10.32 -16.32 -4.22
C LEU A 124 -10.53 -17.41 -5.28
N ASP A 125 -11.68 -17.39 -5.96
CA ASP A 125 -12.00 -18.35 -7.02
C ASP A 125 -11.13 -18.15 -8.27
N LEU A 126 -10.76 -16.91 -8.60
CA LEU A 126 -9.80 -16.65 -9.68
C LEU A 126 -8.48 -17.42 -9.44
N GLY A 127 -7.94 -17.36 -8.22
CA GLY A 127 -6.69 -18.05 -7.89
C GLY A 127 -6.76 -19.58 -7.99
N ARG A 128 -7.94 -20.17 -7.76
CA ARG A 128 -8.16 -21.62 -7.91
C ARG A 128 -8.20 -22.06 -9.36
N ASN A 129 -8.61 -21.17 -10.26
CA ASN A 129 -8.83 -21.47 -11.67
C ASN A 129 -7.64 -21.10 -12.57
N LEU A 130 -6.60 -20.48 -12.01
CA LEU A 130 -5.38 -20.14 -12.74
C LEU A 130 -4.31 -21.22 -12.55
N PRO A 131 -3.62 -21.65 -13.63
CA PRO A 131 -2.52 -22.61 -13.53
C PRO A 131 -1.31 -22.04 -12.78
N SER A 132 -1.13 -20.73 -12.82
CA SER A 132 -0.13 -19.99 -12.07
C SER A 132 -0.70 -18.62 -11.73
N VAL A 133 -0.59 -18.24 -10.47
CA VAL A 133 -1.10 -16.96 -9.96
C VAL A 133 0.04 -15.96 -9.81
N PRO A 134 -0.15 -14.69 -10.21
CA PRO A 134 0.81 -13.63 -9.91
C PRO A 134 0.96 -13.44 -8.41
N GLY A 135 2.18 -13.11 -7.95
CA GLY A 135 2.39 -12.75 -6.55
C GLY A 135 1.64 -11.46 -6.18
N ILE A 136 1.08 -11.41 -4.97
CA ILE A 136 0.47 -10.19 -4.43
C ILE A 136 1.46 -9.57 -3.44
N PHE A 137 1.79 -8.30 -3.63
CA PHE A 137 2.70 -7.54 -2.81
C PHE A 137 1.96 -6.40 -2.14
N ARG A 138 2.31 -6.12 -0.89
CA ARG A 138 1.81 -4.96 -0.17
C ARG A 138 2.95 -3.97 0.08
N VAL A 139 2.68 -2.69 -0.22
CA VAL A 139 3.64 -1.60 -0.07
C VAL A 139 3.13 -0.56 0.93
N ASN A 140 4.07 0.10 1.60
CA ASN A 140 3.79 1.23 2.47
C ASN A 140 4.89 2.30 2.36
N TRP A 141 4.64 3.32 1.54
CA TRP A 141 5.55 4.46 1.38
C TRP A 141 5.49 5.47 2.52
N PHE A 142 4.56 5.31 3.46
CA PHE A 142 4.12 6.37 4.36
C PHE A 142 4.46 6.13 5.83
N ARG A 143 5.29 5.11 6.11
CA ARG A 143 5.77 4.85 7.46
C ARG A 143 6.55 6.05 8.00
N LYS A 144 6.26 6.41 9.24
CA LYS A 144 6.88 7.54 9.93
C LYS A 144 7.71 7.07 11.11
N ASP A 145 8.76 7.82 11.41
CA ASP A 145 9.56 7.66 12.63
C ASP A 145 8.81 8.22 13.86
N GLU A 146 9.44 8.09 15.03
CA GLU A 146 8.93 8.61 16.30
C GLU A 146 8.75 10.14 16.30
N ASN A 147 9.47 10.86 15.43
CA ASN A 147 9.37 12.31 15.24
C ASN A 147 8.29 12.71 14.23
N GLY A 148 7.55 11.75 13.67
CA GLY A 148 6.48 11.98 12.68
C GLY A 148 6.98 12.30 11.26
N LYS A 149 8.28 12.10 10.97
CA LYS A 149 8.88 12.26 9.65
C LYS A 149 8.78 10.96 8.86
N PHE A 150 8.62 11.05 7.55
CA PHE A 150 8.65 9.86 6.70
C PHE A 150 10.04 9.20 6.74
N ILE A 151 10.07 7.90 6.97
CA ILE A 151 11.32 7.13 6.98
C ILE A 151 11.82 6.99 5.54
N TRP A 152 10.91 6.69 4.61
CA TRP A 152 11.18 6.51 3.18
C TRP A 152 11.03 7.81 2.38
N PRO A 153 11.95 8.13 1.45
CA PRO A 153 11.86 9.33 0.61
C PRO A 153 10.68 9.32 -0.38
N GLY A 154 10.26 8.15 -0.85
CA GLY A 154 9.13 8.01 -1.78
C GLY A 154 9.46 8.40 -3.23
N TYR A 155 8.42 8.70 -4.01
CA TYR A 155 8.54 9.13 -5.41
C TYR A 155 9.41 8.20 -6.25
N GLY A 156 10.46 8.73 -6.91
CA GLY A 156 11.36 7.95 -7.76
C GLY A 156 12.10 6.84 -7.01
N ASP A 157 12.37 7.01 -5.72
CA ASP A 157 13.05 5.97 -4.93
C ASP A 157 12.17 4.71 -4.74
N ASN A 158 10.85 4.81 -4.88
CA ASN A 158 9.96 3.63 -4.87
C ASN A 158 10.36 2.57 -5.92
N MET A 159 11.07 2.97 -6.98
CA MET A 159 11.61 2.04 -7.98
C MET A 159 12.50 0.96 -7.35
N ARG A 160 13.15 1.20 -6.22
CA ARG A 160 13.98 0.19 -5.51
C ARG A 160 13.14 -0.97 -4.98
N ALA A 161 11.95 -0.67 -4.44
CA ALA A 161 11.00 -1.69 -4.01
C ALA A 161 10.35 -2.39 -5.22
N LEU A 162 10.06 -1.67 -6.29
CA LEU A 162 9.52 -2.25 -7.53
C LEU A 162 10.54 -3.17 -8.23
N GLU A 163 11.82 -2.79 -8.25
CA GLU A 163 12.92 -3.61 -8.75
C GLU A 163 13.01 -4.93 -7.97
N TRP A 164 12.87 -4.89 -6.65
CA TRP A 164 12.81 -6.11 -5.83
C TRP A 164 11.60 -6.98 -6.17
N ILE A 165 10.40 -6.39 -6.35
CA ILE A 165 9.20 -7.14 -6.77
C ILE A 165 9.45 -7.86 -8.11
N VAL A 166 10.00 -7.16 -9.11
CA VAL A 166 10.36 -7.74 -10.41
C VAL A 166 11.36 -8.88 -10.22
N ASN A 167 12.40 -8.70 -9.41
CA ASN A 167 13.38 -9.74 -9.14
C ASN A 167 12.77 -10.93 -8.39
N ARG A 168 11.84 -10.72 -7.44
CA ARG A 168 11.11 -11.80 -6.76
C ARG A 168 10.27 -12.63 -7.72
N VAL A 169 9.52 -11.98 -8.61
CA VAL A 169 8.72 -12.64 -9.66
C VAL A 169 9.58 -13.51 -10.57
N HIS A 170 10.82 -13.09 -10.85
CA HIS A 170 11.76 -13.85 -11.68
C HIS A 170 12.68 -14.80 -10.90
N GLY A 171 12.49 -14.97 -9.59
CA GLY A 171 13.35 -15.84 -8.75
C GLY A 171 14.79 -15.35 -8.60
N ARG A 172 15.03 -14.04 -8.74
CA ARG A 172 16.35 -13.38 -8.68
C ARG A 172 16.62 -12.61 -7.39
N ALA A 173 15.68 -12.59 -6.45
CA ALA A 173 15.84 -11.93 -5.15
C ALA A 173 15.42 -12.86 -4.00
N GLU A 174 16.15 -12.78 -2.90
CA GLU A 174 15.78 -13.47 -1.67
C GLU A 174 14.78 -12.64 -0.85
N ALA A 175 14.23 -13.28 0.17
CA ALA A 175 13.32 -12.65 1.11
C ALA A 175 13.38 -13.38 2.46
N VAL A 176 13.06 -12.68 3.53
CA VAL A 176 12.97 -13.24 4.88
C VAL A 176 11.52 -13.25 5.32
N GLU A 177 11.10 -14.35 5.96
CA GLU A 177 9.75 -14.48 6.50
C GLU A 177 9.55 -13.52 7.68
N SER A 178 8.51 -12.69 7.60
CA SER A 178 8.00 -11.83 8.68
C SER A 178 6.57 -12.23 9.04
N PRO A 179 6.02 -11.77 10.18
CA PRO A 179 4.63 -12.06 10.54
C PRO A 179 3.58 -11.63 9.49
N TYR A 180 3.90 -10.65 8.64
CA TYR A 180 3.02 -10.15 7.58
C TYR A 180 3.27 -10.76 6.21
N GLY A 181 4.35 -11.50 5.97
CA GLY A 181 4.76 -11.92 4.64
C GLY A 181 6.27 -11.91 4.46
N TRP A 182 6.72 -12.08 3.21
CA TRP A 182 8.14 -12.09 2.87
C TRP A 182 8.66 -10.67 2.62
N VAL A 183 9.67 -10.23 3.37
CA VAL A 183 10.29 -8.90 3.23
C VAL A 183 11.67 -9.00 2.55
N PRO A 184 12.14 -7.97 1.83
CA PRO A 184 13.50 -7.96 1.30
C PRO A 184 14.53 -7.93 2.43
N ARG A 185 15.70 -8.54 2.24
CA ARG A 185 16.87 -8.15 3.05
C ARG A 185 17.37 -6.80 2.59
N TYR A 186 18.15 -6.14 3.44
CA TYR A 186 18.85 -4.91 3.03
C TYR A 186 19.69 -5.13 1.76
N ALA A 187 20.37 -6.28 1.65
CA ALA A 187 21.20 -6.62 0.49
C ALA A 187 20.41 -6.89 -0.82
N ASP A 188 19.10 -7.14 -0.74
CA ASP A 188 18.27 -7.43 -1.91
C ASP A 188 17.63 -6.16 -2.52
N LEU A 189 17.92 -4.99 -1.95
CA LEU A 189 17.53 -3.68 -2.49
C LEU A 189 18.73 -2.97 -3.09
N ASN A 190 18.49 -2.25 -4.18
CA ASN A 190 19.48 -1.39 -4.79
C ASN A 190 19.59 -0.08 -3.99
N TRP A 191 20.78 0.27 -3.51
CA TRP A 191 21.05 1.51 -2.76
C TRP A 191 21.88 2.53 -3.53
N THR A 192 22.24 2.22 -4.79
CA THR A 192 23.05 3.11 -5.63
C THR A 192 22.37 4.46 -5.78
N GLY A 193 23.06 5.54 -5.40
CA GLY A 193 22.53 6.90 -5.48
C GLY A 193 21.60 7.33 -4.34
N LEU A 194 21.35 6.47 -3.33
CA LEU A 194 20.57 6.82 -2.14
C LEU A 194 21.34 6.43 -0.88
N SER A 195 21.77 7.43 -0.10
CA SER A 195 22.35 7.19 1.23
C SER A 195 21.24 6.84 2.21
N PHE A 196 20.99 5.54 2.39
CA PHE A 196 19.96 5.02 3.29
C PHE A 196 20.59 4.00 4.25
N PRO A 197 20.87 4.36 5.52
CA PRO A 197 21.55 3.47 6.45
C PRO A 197 20.77 2.18 6.70
N LYS A 198 21.49 1.08 6.95
CA LYS A 198 20.91 -0.23 7.23
C LYS A 198 19.97 -0.20 8.44
N GLU A 199 20.35 0.55 9.46
CA GLU A 199 19.58 0.70 10.71
C GLU A 199 18.22 1.36 10.44
N LYS A 200 18.19 2.34 9.52
CA LYS A 200 16.96 3.01 9.09
C LYS A 200 16.08 2.08 8.25
N TYR A 201 16.69 1.17 7.49
CA TYR A 201 15.94 0.13 6.78
C TYR A 201 15.38 -0.92 7.74
N GLU A 202 16.16 -1.36 8.72
CA GLU A 202 15.67 -2.26 9.76
C GLU A 202 14.47 -1.63 10.47
N GLU A 203 14.52 -0.34 10.81
CA GLU A 203 13.36 0.41 11.35
C GLU A 203 12.13 0.37 10.42
N ILE A 204 12.31 0.50 9.11
CA ILE A 204 11.18 0.51 8.16
C ILE A 204 10.53 -0.85 7.98
N VAL A 205 11.24 -1.95 8.22
CA VAL A 205 10.71 -3.32 8.07
C VAL A 205 10.29 -3.97 9.39
N LYS A 206 10.63 -3.38 10.54
CA LYS A 206 10.21 -3.86 11.87
C LYS A 206 8.71 -4.09 11.97
N VAL A 207 8.31 -5.17 12.63
CA VAL A 207 6.92 -5.49 12.93
C VAL A 207 6.71 -5.46 14.43
N ASP A 208 5.84 -4.57 14.87
CA ASP A 208 5.46 -4.43 16.27
C ASP A 208 4.24 -5.33 16.55
N ARG A 209 4.39 -6.24 17.50
CA ARG A 209 3.37 -7.24 17.82
C ARG A 209 2.07 -6.59 18.29
N GLU A 210 2.14 -5.60 19.18
CA GLU A 210 0.95 -4.95 19.73
C GLU A 210 0.20 -4.18 18.66
N LYS A 211 0.91 -3.47 17.78
CA LYS A 211 0.29 -2.77 16.64
C LYS A 211 -0.33 -3.75 15.65
N GLY A 212 0.33 -4.88 15.38
CA GLY A 212 -0.22 -5.93 14.52
C GLY A 212 -1.47 -6.58 15.09
N LEU A 213 -1.50 -6.83 16.40
CA LEU A 213 -2.68 -7.39 17.09
C LEU A 213 -3.84 -6.39 17.09
N ALA A 214 -3.56 -5.10 17.31
CA ALA A 214 -4.57 -4.05 17.21
C ALA A 214 -5.15 -3.93 15.79
N GLU A 215 -4.29 -4.03 14.77
CA GLU A 215 -4.69 -4.06 13.36
C GLU A 215 -5.58 -5.27 13.05
N ALA A 216 -5.22 -6.47 13.52
CA ALA A 216 -6.03 -7.67 13.35
C ALA A 216 -7.35 -7.63 14.15
N ALA A 217 -7.40 -6.90 15.27
CA ALA A 217 -8.60 -6.71 16.06
C ALA A 217 -9.60 -5.75 15.36
N ASP A 218 -9.11 -4.65 14.78
CA ASP A 218 -9.94 -3.69 14.04
C ASP A 218 -10.69 -4.36 12.86
N GLN A 219 -10.04 -5.33 12.22
CA GLN A 219 -10.62 -6.08 11.09
C GLN A 219 -11.86 -6.90 11.47
N VAL A 220 -12.04 -7.30 12.74
CA VAL A 220 -13.25 -8.02 13.18
C VAL A 220 -14.50 -7.19 12.90
N SER A 221 -14.47 -5.90 13.26
CA SER A 221 -15.58 -4.98 13.02
C SER A 221 -15.81 -4.71 11.53
N HIS A 222 -14.75 -4.76 10.72
CA HIS A 222 -14.84 -4.62 9.28
C HIS A 222 -15.52 -5.84 8.65
N PHE A 223 -15.08 -7.04 9.00
CA PHE A 223 -15.60 -8.30 8.48
C PHE A 223 -17.04 -8.58 8.92
N ALA A 224 -17.42 -8.19 10.13
CA ALA A 224 -18.79 -8.32 10.63
C ALA A 224 -19.84 -7.64 9.73
N LYS A 225 -19.45 -6.63 8.94
CA LYS A 225 -20.35 -5.91 8.00
C LYS A 225 -20.85 -6.78 6.85
N PHE A 226 -20.18 -7.90 6.56
CA PHE A 226 -20.50 -8.76 5.43
C PHE A 226 -21.32 -10.00 5.81
N GLY A 227 -21.45 -10.30 7.11
CA GLY A 227 -22.26 -11.42 7.60
C GLY A 227 -21.94 -12.73 6.86
N ASP A 228 -22.97 -13.43 6.41
CA ASP A 228 -22.87 -14.72 5.70
C ASP A 228 -22.17 -14.63 4.34
N LYS A 229 -21.96 -13.42 3.81
CA LYS A 229 -21.25 -13.18 2.55
C LYS A 229 -19.73 -13.05 2.71
N LEU A 230 -19.23 -13.02 3.95
CA LEU A 230 -17.79 -13.03 4.19
C LEU A 230 -17.21 -14.40 3.78
N PRO A 231 -16.24 -14.47 2.85
CA PRO A 231 -15.52 -15.71 2.60
C PRO A 231 -14.80 -16.19 3.86
N LYS A 232 -14.89 -17.48 4.18
CA LYS A 232 -14.33 -18.05 5.42
C LYS A 232 -12.82 -17.84 5.51
N GLU A 233 -12.15 -17.85 4.36
CA GLU A 233 -10.72 -17.59 4.19
C GLU A 233 -10.30 -16.26 4.81
N MET A 234 -11.14 -15.22 4.77
CA MET A 234 -10.79 -13.91 5.32
C MET A 234 -10.58 -13.95 6.84
N GLU A 235 -11.50 -14.62 7.56
CA GLU A 235 -11.39 -14.77 9.01
C GLU A 235 -10.27 -15.76 9.40
N LEU A 236 -10.07 -16.82 8.61
CA LEU A 236 -8.97 -17.75 8.82
C LEU A 236 -7.61 -17.06 8.66
N GLU A 237 -7.41 -16.25 7.63
CA GLU A 237 -6.18 -15.48 7.43
C GLU A 237 -5.93 -14.48 8.56
N ARG A 238 -6.99 -13.85 9.08
CA ARG A 238 -6.91 -12.98 10.26
C ARG A 238 -6.44 -13.74 11.50
N GLN A 239 -6.98 -14.93 11.74
CA GLN A 239 -6.56 -15.79 12.85
C GLN A 239 -5.12 -16.29 12.69
N LEU A 240 -4.71 -16.62 11.47
CA LEU A 240 -3.32 -16.98 11.17
C LEU A 240 -2.37 -15.79 11.41
N LEU A 241 -2.77 -14.56 11.06
CA LEU A 241 -2.01 -13.36 11.39
C LEU A 241 -1.84 -13.21 12.91
N VAL A 242 -2.93 -13.34 13.68
CA VAL A 242 -2.86 -13.30 15.16
C VAL A 242 -1.89 -14.35 15.68
N ALA A 243 -1.99 -15.59 15.22
CA ALA A 243 -1.12 -16.68 15.65
C ALA A 243 0.37 -16.42 15.33
N ARG A 244 0.68 -15.86 14.14
CA ARG A 244 2.05 -15.46 13.77
C ARG A 244 2.58 -14.36 14.68
N LEU A 245 1.76 -13.36 14.98
CA LEU A 245 2.13 -12.24 15.85
C LEU A 245 2.36 -12.69 17.31
N GLU A 246 1.48 -13.52 17.87
CA GLU A 246 1.62 -14.02 19.25
C GLU A 246 2.87 -14.87 19.46
N ARG A 247 3.29 -15.61 18.43
CA ARG A 247 4.53 -16.40 18.42
C ARG A 247 5.79 -15.59 18.12
N SER A 248 5.65 -14.31 17.79
CA SER A 248 6.77 -13.42 17.50
C SER A 248 7.24 -12.69 18.77
N PRO A 249 8.52 -12.23 18.81
CA PRO A 249 8.97 -11.28 19.81
C PRO A 249 8.09 -10.01 19.82
N THR A 250 8.16 -9.23 20.90
CA THR A 250 7.40 -7.95 21.01
C THR A 250 7.64 -7.04 19.81
N VAL A 251 8.89 -6.97 19.35
CA VAL A 251 9.26 -6.37 18.07
C VAL A 251 9.99 -7.42 17.26
N TRP A 252 9.41 -7.84 16.16
CA TRP A 252 10.10 -8.64 15.16
C TRP A 252 10.99 -7.72 14.32
N GLU A 253 12.25 -8.11 14.18
CA GLU A 253 13.26 -7.39 13.42
C GLU A 253 13.87 -8.33 12.38
N LEU A 254 14.31 -7.77 11.26
CA LEU A 254 15.01 -8.54 10.24
C LEU A 254 16.33 -9.03 10.85
N GLN A 255 16.42 -10.33 11.14
CA GLN A 255 17.69 -10.93 11.59
C GLN A 255 18.63 -11.01 10.39
N GLY A 256 19.84 -10.48 10.57
CA GLY A 256 20.86 -10.36 9.54
C GLY A 256 21.36 -11.69 8.98
#